data_AF-A0AA42CME3-F1
#
_entry.id   AF-A0AA42CME3-F1
#
_cell.length_a   1.000
_cell.length_b   1.000
_cell.length_c   1.000
_cell.angle_alpha   90.00
_cell.angle_beta   90.00
_cell.angle_gamma   90.00
#
_symmetry.space_group_name_H-M   'P 1'
#
loop_
_entity.id
_entity.type
_entity.pdbx_description
1 polymer ?
#
loop_
_entity_poly.entity_id
_entity_poly.type
_entity_poly.pdbx_seq_one_letter_code
_entity_poly.pdbx_strand_id
1 'polypeptide(L)'
;RACTDGVVQAPAPARLIEGGLPTDALVAHVLVSKYADHCPLYRQSQIFARQGVMLDRSTLADWVGRAAQLLRPVHERLLAKLRGSGKLFADETTAPVLDPGRGRTKTGQLWAYARDDRPWGGTDPPAVAYVYAADRKAERPIAHLAGFGGVLQVDGYAGYRVFAERQGVRLAFCWAHVRRQFVDFAAKGASPVASEVLARIAALYRIESEIAGQSAEVRRRAREARSRPLLVALERFLRDKLALISQKSTLAEAIRYATSRWTGLTLFVEDGRIEMDSNTVERSIRPLALNRKNALFAGSDRGGEHWAVIASLVETCKLNGVGPQGYLADVIARIVDGIPQSRIDDLLPWAYPTIPGLKATARAA
;
A
#
# COMPACT_ATOMS: atom_id res chain seq x y z
N ARG A 1 -4.22 -33.70 -58.90
CA ARG A 1 -5.27 -33.26 -57.95
C ARG A 1 -4.81 -31.94 -57.37
N ALA A 2 -5.44 -30.82 -57.75
CA ALA A 2 -5.22 -29.54 -57.08
C ALA A 2 -6.14 -29.51 -55.85
N CYS A 3 -5.64 -29.11 -54.68
CA CYS A 3 -6.47 -28.92 -53.50
C CYS A 3 -7.47 -27.80 -53.78
N THR A 4 -8.75 -28.15 -53.90
CA THR A 4 -9.87 -27.22 -54.16
C THR A 4 -10.43 -26.60 -52.88
N ASP A 5 -10.03 -27.11 -51.72
CA ASP A 5 -10.46 -26.62 -50.43
C ASP A 5 -9.43 -25.59 -49.94
N GLY A 6 -9.83 -24.33 -49.88
CA GLY A 6 -8.98 -23.22 -49.43
C GLY A 6 -8.36 -23.48 -48.06
N VAL A 7 -7.25 -22.79 -47.76
CA VAL A 7 -6.57 -22.93 -46.46
C VAL A 7 -7.54 -22.53 -45.33
N VAL A 8 -8.03 -23.52 -44.57
CA VAL A 8 -8.82 -23.28 -43.36
C VAL A 8 -7.86 -23.07 -42.20
N GLN A 9 -7.72 -21.82 -41.78
CA GLN A 9 -6.95 -21.45 -40.59
C GLN A 9 -7.89 -21.37 -39.38
N ALA A 10 -7.55 -22.05 -38.29
CA ALA A 10 -8.28 -21.91 -37.03
C ALA A 10 -8.24 -20.43 -36.56
N PRO A 11 -9.34 -19.89 -36.00
CA PRO A 11 -9.36 -18.54 -35.47
C PRO A 11 -8.27 -18.40 -34.40
N ALA A 12 -7.54 -17.28 -34.43
CA ALA A 12 -6.55 -17.00 -33.40
C ALA A 12 -7.24 -16.95 -32.02
N PRO A 13 -6.59 -17.46 -30.96
CA PRO A 13 -7.12 -17.32 -29.60
C PRO A 13 -7.41 -15.85 -29.28
N ALA A 14 -8.49 -15.58 -28.55
CA ALA A 14 -8.77 -14.25 -28.05
C ALA A 14 -7.61 -13.77 -27.17
N ARG A 15 -7.31 -12.47 -27.22
CA ARG A 15 -6.23 -11.83 -26.46
C ARG A 15 -6.69 -10.46 -25.99
N LEU A 16 -6.03 -9.91 -24.98
CA LEU A 16 -6.29 -8.56 -24.50
C LEU A 16 -6.14 -7.50 -25.61
N ILE A 17 -5.16 -7.67 -26.49
CA ILE A 17 -4.95 -6.80 -27.66
C ILE A 17 -5.36 -7.58 -28.91
N GLU A 18 -6.63 -7.48 -29.28
CA GLU A 18 -7.16 -8.11 -30.49
C GLU A 18 -6.41 -7.66 -31.75
N GLY A 19 -5.96 -8.63 -32.55
CA GLY A 19 -5.14 -8.37 -33.75
C GLY A 19 -3.79 -7.70 -33.48
N GLY A 20 -3.42 -7.52 -32.20
CA GLY A 20 -2.19 -6.84 -31.79
C GLY A 20 -0.98 -7.76 -31.74
N LEU A 21 0.19 -7.13 -31.71
CA LEU A 21 1.48 -7.81 -31.56
C LEU A 21 1.62 -8.65 -30.28
N PRO A 22 1.17 -8.20 -29.08
CA PRO A 22 1.57 -8.88 -27.85
C PRO A 22 0.70 -10.09 -27.53
N THR A 23 1.31 -11.07 -26.88
CA THR A 23 0.60 -12.04 -26.05
C THR A 23 0.26 -11.43 -24.70
N ASP A 24 -0.71 -12.01 -23.98
CA ASP A 24 -1.04 -11.57 -22.62
C ASP A 24 0.17 -11.69 -21.67
N ALA A 25 1.05 -12.68 -21.90
CA ALA A 25 2.31 -12.82 -21.18
C ALA A 25 3.28 -11.65 -21.43
N LEU A 26 3.36 -11.14 -22.67
CA LEU A 26 4.17 -9.96 -22.98
C LEU A 26 3.60 -8.70 -22.31
N VAL A 27 2.27 -8.54 -22.32
CA VAL A 27 1.63 -7.44 -21.58
C VAL A 27 1.93 -7.55 -20.09
N ALA A 28 1.78 -8.73 -19.48
CA ALA A 28 2.12 -8.97 -18.09
C ALA A 28 3.58 -8.63 -17.77
N HIS A 29 4.51 -8.99 -18.66
CA HIS A 29 5.93 -8.64 -18.52
C HIS A 29 6.16 -7.11 -18.51
N VAL A 30 5.51 -6.37 -19.42
CA VAL A 30 5.58 -4.90 -19.46
C VAL A 30 5.04 -4.27 -18.17
N LEU A 31 3.93 -4.81 -17.64
CA LEU A 31 3.34 -4.38 -16.38
C LEU A 31 4.28 -4.62 -15.20
N VAL A 32 4.79 -5.84 -15.04
CA VAL A 32 5.69 -6.19 -13.93
C VAL A 32 6.99 -5.39 -14.01
N SER A 33 7.61 -5.32 -15.19
CA SER A 33 8.80 -4.49 -15.42
C SER A 33 8.58 -3.04 -14.98
N LYS A 34 7.39 -2.49 -15.25
CA LYS A 34 7.07 -1.11 -14.87
C LYS A 34 6.80 -0.96 -13.37
N TYR A 35 5.92 -1.79 -12.82
CA TYR A 35 5.32 -1.57 -11.50
C TYR A 35 6.05 -2.31 -10.38
N ALA A 36 6.61 -3.49 -10.66
CA ALA A 36 7.42 -4.25 -9.72
C ALA A 36 8.90 -3.85 -9.76
N ASP A 37 9.46 -3.71 -10.96
CA ASP A 37 10.92 -3.51 -11.16
C ASP A 37 11.28 -2.04 -11.42
N HIS A 38 10.27 -1.17 -11.45
CA HIS A 38 10.42 0.27 -11.61
C HIS A 38 11.17 0.69 -12.90
N CYS A 39 11.06 -0.12 -13.96
CA CYS A 39 11.60 0.15 -15.28
C CYS A 39 10.58 0.94 -16.14
N PRO A 40 10.79 2.25 -16.39
CA PRO A 40 9.83 3.08 -17.12
C PRO A 40 9.70 2.64 -18.59
N LEU A 41 8.55 2.92 -19.20
CA LEU A 41 8.21 2.42 -20.54
C LEU A 41 9.21 2.81 -21.64
N TYR A 42 9.81 4.00 -21.57
CA TYR A 42 10.83 4.40 -22.55
C TYR A 42 12.08 3.51 -22.46
N ARG A 43 12.44 3.07 -21.25
CA ARG A 43 13.58 2.18 -21.02
C ARG A 43 13.25 0.76 -21.47
N GLN A 44 12.01 0.31 -21.25
CA GLN A 44 11.53 -0.95 -21.80
C GLN A 44 11.57 -0.97 -23.33
N SER A 45 11.09 0.09 -24.00
CA SER A 45 11.19 0.26 -25.46
C SER A 45 12.63 0.12 -25.95
N GLN A 46 13.59 0.76 -25.28
CA GLN A 46 15.03 0.62 -25.60
C GLN A 46 15.57 -0.79 -25.32
N ILE A 47 15.08 -1.49 -24.29
CA ILE A 47 15.45 -2.89 -24.00
C ILE A 47 14.99 -3.79 -25.16
N PHE A 48 13.74 -3.65 -25.60
CA PHE A 48 13.21 -4.41 -26.74
C PHE A 48 13.95 -4.08 -28.04
N ALA A 49 14.29 -2.81 -28.29
CA ALA A 49 15.03 -2.42 -29.49
C ALA A 49 16.40 -3.11 -29.60
N ARG A 50 17.09 -3.34 -28.48
CA ARG A 50 18.36 -4.12 -28.47
C ARG A 50 18.18 -5.59 -28.85
N GLN A 51 16.96 -6.10 -28.77
CA GLN A 51 16.58 -7.46 -29.19
C GLN A 51 15.98 -7.46 -30.62
N GLY A 52 16.06 -6.35 -31.34
CA GLY A 52 15.47 -6.20 -32.68
C GLY A 52 13.95 -5.98 -32.67
N VAL A 53 13.34 -5.78 -31.51
CA VAL A 53 11.89 -5.59 -31.38
C VAL A 53 11.59 -4.10 -31.20
N MET A 54 11.10 -3.46 -32.26
CA MET A 54 10.78 -2.03 -32.26
C MET A 54 9.38 -1.80 -31.69
N LEU A 55 9.30 -1.27 -30.47
CA LEU A 55 8.04 -0.91 -29.81
C LEU A 55 8.06 0.55 -29.39
N ASP A 56 7.11 1.33 -29.87
CA ASP A 56 6.94 2.71 -29.44
C ASP A 56 6.48 2.80 -27.99
N ARG A 57 6.89 3.88 -27.31
CA ARG A 57 6.44 4.16 -25.95
C ARG A 57 4.91 4.30 -25.87
N SER A 58 4.27 4.85 -26.89
CA SER A 58 2.81 4.97 -26.99
C SER A 58 2.16 3.59 -27.02
N THR A 59 2.67 2.67 -27.84
CA THR A 59 2.18 1.28 -27.90
C THR A 59 2.23 0.60 -26.54
N LEU A 60 3.35 0.72 -25.82
CA LEU A 60 3.47 0.17 -24.46
C LEU A 60 2.50 0.84 -23.48
N ALA A 61 2.29 2.16 -23.60
CA ALA A 61 1.35 2.88 -22.75
C ALA A 61 -0.10 2.46 -23.01
N ASP A 62 -0.45 2.20 -24.26
CA ASP A 62 -1.77 1.70 -24.66
C ASP A 62 -2.03 0.30 -24.10
N TRP A 63 -1.03 -0.59 -24.13
CA TRP A 63 -1.14 -1.92 -23.50
C TRP A 63 -1.36 -1.82 -22.00
N VAL A 64 -0.62 -0.94 -21.31
CA VAL A 64 -0.83 -0.69 -19.87
C VAL A 64 -2.26 -0.20 -19.61
N GLY A 65 -2.77 0.72 -20.44
CA GLY A 65 -4.13 1.24 -20.29
C GLY A 65 -5.21 0.18 -20.47
N ARG A 66 -5.10 -0.64 -21.51
CA ARG A 66 -6.03 -1.75 -21.78
C ARG A 66 -6.00 -2.79 -20.67
N ALA A 67 -4.81 -3.18 -20.22
CA ALA A 67 -4.69 -4.13 -19.11
C ALA A 67 -5.28 -3.57 -17.80
N ALA A 68 -5.00 -2.31 -17.47
CA ALA A 68 -5.54 -1.69 -16.27
C ALA A 68 -7.08 -1.57 -16.31
N GLN A 69 -7.65 -1.33 -17.49
CA GLN A 69 -9.10 -1.34 -17.67
C GLN A 69 -9.68 -2.75 -17.47
N LEU A 70 -9.06 -3.77 -18.08
CA LEU A 70 -9.47 -5.17 -17.93
C LEU A 70 -9.41 -5.65 -16.47
N LEU A 71 -8.33 -5.28 -15.76
CA LEU A 71 -8.04 -5.73 -14.39
C LEU A 71 -8.80 -4.96 -13.30
N ARG A 72 -9.51 -3.89 -13.67
CA ARG A 72 -10.22 -3.01 -12.73
C ARG A 72 -11.24 -3.75 -11.85
N PRO A 73 -12.07 -4.69 -12.34
CA PRO A 73 -13.00 -5.43 -11.48
C PRO A 73 -12.29 -6.26 -10.40
N VAL A 74 -11.09 -6.78 -10.67
CA VAL A 74 -10.28 -7.53 -9.68
C VAL A 74 -9.74 -6.58 -8.61
N HIS A 75 -9.27 -5.39 -9.00
CA HIS A 75 -8.85 -4.33 -8.08
C HIS A 75 -9.99 -3.83 -7.19
N GLU A 76 -11.18 -3.60 -7.77
CA GLU A 76 -12.36 -3.18 -7.03
C GLU A 76 -12.80 -4.26 -6.04
N ARG A 77 -12.71 -5.53 -6.43
CA ARG A 77 -12.98 -6.66 -5.52
C ARG A 77 -11.95 -6.75 -4.40
N LEU A 78 -10.67 -6.56 -4.69
CA LEU A 78 -9.59 -6.49 -3.70
C LEU A 78 -9.86 -5.38 -2.67
N LEU A 79 -10.21 -4.17 -3.13
CA LEU A 79 -10.56 -3.05 -2.24
C LEU A 79 -11.82 -3.37 -1.41
N ALA A 80 -12.83 -4.03 -1.99
CA ALA A 80 -14.01 -4.46 -1.26
C ALA A 80 -13.68 -5.48 -0.15
N LYS A 81 -12.78 -6.45 -0.41
CA LYS A 81 -12.30 -7.39 0.61
C LYS A 81 -11.55 -6.66 1.74
N LEU A 82 -10.71 -5.68 1.40
CA LEU A 82 -10.03 -4.85 2.40
C LEU A 82 -11.03 -4.05 3.24
N ARG A 83 -12.04 -3.41 2.63
CA ARG A 83 -13.10 -2.69 3.36
C ARG A 83 -13.91 -3.56 4.32
N GLY A 84 -13.95 -4.88 4.11
CA GLY A 84 -14.59 -5.82 5.04
C GLY A 84 -13.75 -6.17 6.26
N SER A 85 -12.52 -5.67 6.36
CA SER A 85 -11.61 -6.00 7.47
C SER A 85 -11.96 -5.24 8.74
N GLY A 86 -11.74 -5.83 9.92
CA GLY A 86 -11.95 -5.12 11.20
C GLY A 86 -10.89 -4.04 11.49
N LYS A 87 -9.76 -4.07 10.78
CA LYS A 87 -8.66 -3.12 10.88
C LYS A 87 -8.04 -2.92 9.50
N LEU A 88 -7.74 -1.67 9.16
CA LEU A 88 -6.92 -1.32 7.99
C LEU A 88 -5.82 -0.35 8.40
N PHE A 89 -4.72 -0.38 7.66
CA PHE A 89 -3.77 0.71 7.61
C PHE A 89 -4.12 1.64 6.46
N ALA A 90 -3.91 2.95 6.64
CA ALA A 90 -4.00 3.93 5.58
C ALA A 90 -2.87 4.94 5.63
N ASP A 91 -2.36 5.29 4.46
CA ASP A 91 -1.36 6.33 4.24
C ASP A 91 -1.45 6.76 2.76
N GLU A 92 -0.81 7.86 2.40
CA GLU A 92 -0.87 8.41 1.06
C GLU A 92 0.47 8.96 0.59
N THR A 93 0.70 8.90 -0.72
CA THR A 93 1.90 9.45 -1.33
C THR A 93 1.60 10.22 -2.60
N THR A 94 2.37 11.27 -2.84
CA THR A 94 2.18 12.14 -3.98
C THR A 94 2.41 11.40 -5.29
N ALA A 95 1.56 11.69 -6.27
CA ALA A 95 1.66 11.21 -7.64
C ALA A 95 1.70 12.44 -8.57
N PRO A 96 2.87 12.80 -9.13
CA PRO A 96 2.94 13.87 -10.12
C PRO A 96 2.16 13.47 -11.37
N VAL A 97 1.32 14.35 -11.88
CA VAL A 97 0.49 14.12 -13.07
C VAL A 97 0.64 15.29 -14.02
N LEU A 98 0.76 15.05 -15.32
CA LEU A 98 0.81 16.14 -16.31
C LEU A 98 -0.43 17.04 -16.19
N ASP A 99 -0.20 18.35 -16.34
CA ASP A 99 -1.24 19.39 -16.43
C ASP A 99 -1.16 20.01 -17.84
N PRO A 100 -1.79 19.37 -18.86
CA PRO A 100 -1.67 19.79 -20.25
C PRO A 100 -2.03 21.27 -20.45
N GLY A 101 -1.28 21.95 -21.32
CA GLY A 101 -1.44 23.38 -21.56
C GLY A 101 -0.76 24.30 -20.54
N ARG A 102 -0.18 23.76 -19.46
CA ARG A 102 0.50 24.56 -18.41
C ARG A 102 1.99 24.29 -18.26
N GLY A 103 2.55 23.38 -19.06
CA GLY A 103 3.99 23.07 -19.06
C GLY A 103 4.53 22.54 -17.73
N ARG A 104 3.65 22.04 -16.83
CA ARG A 104 3.99 21.59 -15.49
C ARG A 104 3.21 20.33 -15.11
N THR A 105 3.52 19.78 -13.93
CA THR A 105 2.71 18.75 -13.31
C THR A 105 1.80 19.34 -12.24
N LYS A 106 0.62 18.75 -12.07
CA LYS A 106 -0.22 18.88 -10.88
C LYS A 106 0.07 17.72 -9.91
N THR A 107 -0.30 17.89 -8.65
CA THR A 107 -0.09 16.87 -7.61
C THR A 107 -1.37 16.09 -7.38
N GLY A 108 -1.40 14.84 -7.85
CA GLY A 108 -2.35 13.83 -7.39
C GLY A 108 -1.84 13.07 -6.18
N GLN A 109 -2.64 12.12 -5.69
CA GLN A 109 -2.32 11.26 -4.55
C GLN A 109 -2.64 9.81 -4.87
N LEU A 110 -1.79 8.90 -4.41
CA LEU A 110 -2.07 7.48 -4.31
C LEU A 110 -2.27 7.14 -2.84
N TRP A 111 -3.50 6.76 -2.50
CA TRP A 111 -3.92 6.33 -1.17
C TRP A 111 -3.72 4.83 -1.05
N ALA A 112 -2.94 4.37 -0.09
CA ALA A 112 -2.71 2.96 0.18
C ALA A 112 -3.61 2.51 1.33
N TYR A 113 -4.40 1.46 1.10
CA TYR A 113 -5.18 0.77 2.12
C TYR A 113 -4.64 -0.65 2.25
N ALA A 114 -4.13 -1.01 3.42
CA ALA A 114 -3.45 -2.28 3.62
C ALA A 114 -4.02 -3.06 4.80
N ARG A 115 -3.98 -4.39 4.68
CA ARG A 115 -4.21 -5.35 5.76
C ARG A 115 -3.01 -6.27 5.86
N ASP A 116 -2.51 -6.46 7.07
CA ASP A 116 -1.57 -7.53 7.39
C ASP A 116 -1.82 -7.95 8.84
N ASP A 117 -2.32 -9.18 8.98
CA ASP A 117 -2.75 -9.73 10.26
C ASP A 117 -1.80 -10.80 10.80
N ARG A 118 -0.77 -11.15 10.01
CA ARG A 118 0.29 -12.08 10.41
C ARG A 118 0.98 -11.68 11.72
N PRO A 119 1.24 -10.40 12.04
CA PRO A 119 1.91 -10.02 13.28
C PRO A 119 1.16 -10.41 14.57
N TRP A 120 -0.17 -10.64 14.50
CA TRP A 120 -0.98 -11.14 15.62
C TRP A 120 -1.54 -12.55 15.38
N GLY A 121 -1.04 -13.25 14.35
CA GLY A 121 -1.48 -14.60 14.02
C GLY A 121 -2.86 -14.69 13.35
N GLY A 122 -3.35 -13.61 12.74
CA GLY A 122 -4.57 -13.65 11.95
C GLY A 122 -4.41 -14.44 10.65
N THR A 123 -5.51 -15.02 10.18
CA THR A 123 -5.53 -15.94 9.02
C THR A 123 -5.87 -15.25 7.70
N ASP A 124 -6.31 -14.00 7.76
CA ASP A 124 -6.66 -13.22 6.58
C ASP A 124 -5.41 -12.95 5.71
N PRO A 125 -5.49 -13.11 4.37
CA PRO A 125 -4.33 -12.92 3.52
C PRO A 125 -3.87 -11.45 3.52
N PRO A 126 -2.56 -11.17 3.58
CA PRO A 126 -2.05 -9.80 3.53
C PRO A 126 -2.36 -9.18 2.17
N ALA A 127 -2.71 -7.90 2.15
CA ALA A 127 -3.14 -7.23 0.93
C ALA A 127 -2.96 -5.73 0.99
N VAL A 128 -2.80 -5.12 -0.19
CA VAL A 128 -2.82 -3.66 -0.35
C VAL A 128 -3.59 -3.27 -1.61
N ALA A 129 -4.50 -2.31 -1.46
CA ALA A 129 -5.12 -1.62 -2.59
C ALA A 129 -4.69 -0.16 -2.57
N TYR A 130 -4.28 0.34 -3.73
CA TYR A 130 -4.07 1.75 -3.99
C TYR A 130 -5.29 2.34 -4.66
N VAL A 131 -5.62 3.59 -4.33
CA VAL A 131 -6.65 4.37 -4.99
C VAL A 131 -6.08 5.73 -5.36
N TYR A 132 -6.21 6.11 -6.63
CA TYR A 132 -5.77 7.42 -7.10
C TYR A 132 -6.84 8.48 -6.82
N ALA A 133 -6.40 9.67 -6.42
CA ALA A 133 -7.22 10.87 -6.39
C ALA A 133 -6.43 12.07 -6.93
N ALA A 134 -7.11 13.02 -7.58
CA ALA A 134 -6.49 14.23 -8.12
C ALA A 134 -6.13 15.27 -7.03
N ASP A 135 -6.44 15.01 -5.76
CA ASP A 135 -6.12 15.86 -4.62
C ASP A 135 -5.96 15.03 -3.33
N ARG A 136 -5.61 15.70 -2.22
CA ARG A 136 -5.47 15.12 -0.88
C ARG A 136 -6.64 15.47 0.04
N LYS A 137 -7.85 15.72 -0.48
CA LYS A 137 -8.97 16.17 0.38
C LYS A 137 -9.46 15.06 1.31
N ALA A 138 -9.98 15.44 2.46
CA ALA A 138 -10.57 14.51 3.44
C ALA A 138 -11.80 13.74 2.91
N GLU A 139 -12.45 14.25 1.85
CA GLU A 139 -13.51 13.57 1.12
C GLU A 139 -13.05 12.27 0.45
N ARG A 140 -11.74 12.13 0.16
CA ARG A 140 -11.20 10.97 -0.56
C ARG A 140 -11.29 9.69 0.27
N PRO A 141 -10.75 9.61 1.51
CA PRO A 141 -10.97 8.44 2.37
C PRO A 141 -12.46 8.11 2.61
N ILE A 142 -13.33 9.12 2.71
CA ILE A 142 -14.78 8.91 2.88
C ILE A 142 -15.37 8.15 1.71
N ALA A 143 -15.02 8.53 0.48
CA ALA A 143 -15.48 7.83 -0.72
C ALA A 143 -14.83 6.45 -0.85
N HIS A 144 -13.51 6.36 -0.67
CA HIS A 144 -12.75 5.11 -0.87
C HIS A 144 -13.15 4.02 0.13
N LEU A 145 -13.40 4.40 1.38
CA LEU A 145 -13.72 3.50 2.49
C LEU A 145 -15.21 3.59 2.89
N ALA A 146 -16.08 3.96 1.95
CA ALA A 146 -17.53 3.96 2.20
C ALA A 146 -17.98 2.58 2.71
N GLY A 147 -18.68 2.57 3.86
CA GLY A 147 -19.14 1.35 4.54
C GLY A 147 -18.10 0.65 5.42
N PHE A 148 -16.86 1.15 5.50
CA PHE A 148 -15.85 0.60 6.41
C PHE A 148 -16.19 0.95 7.86
N GLY A 149 -16.17 -0.06 8.72
CA GLY A 149 -16.24 0.08 10.17
C GLY A 149 -15.03 -0.59 10.82
N GLY A 150 -14.65 -0.11 12.01
CA GLY A 150 -13.56 -0.69 12.79
C GLY A 150 -12.44 0.31 13.06
N VAL A 151 -11.19 -0.14 12.89
CA VAL A 151 -9.99 0.65 13.23
C VAL A 151 -9.21 1.01 11.98
N LEU A 152 -8.93 2.30 11.79
CA LEU A 152 -8.02 2.79 10.76
C LEU A 152 -6.72 3.26 11.41
N GLN A 153 -5.61 2.61 11.06
CA GLN A 153 -4.29 2.92 11.58
C GLN A 153 -3.51 3.83 10.62
N VAL A 154 -3.11 5.01 11.09
CA VAL A 154 -2.61 6.12 10.25
C VAL A 154 -1.41 6.86 10.88
N ASP A 155 -0.72 7.66 10.07
CA ASP A 155 0.45 8.49 10.45
C ASP A 155 0.08 9.77 11.25
N GLY A 156 -1.21 10.14 11.28
CA GLY A 156 -1.72 11.32 11.96
C GLY A 156 -2.10 12.50 11.06
N TYR A 157 -2.18 12.30 9.73
CA TYR A 157 -2.77 13.27 8.81
C TYR A 157 -4.20 13.66 9.22
N ALA A 158 -4.46 14.97 9.27
CA ALA A 158 -5.71 15.51 9.78
C ALA A 158 -6.95 15.10 8.96
N GLY A 159 -6.80 14.79 7.67
CA GLY A 159 -7.92 14.40 6.81
C GLY A 159 -8.61 13.11 7.26
N TYR A 160 -7.89 12.21 7.94
CA TYR A 160 -8.48 10.99 8.50
C TYR A 160 -9.40 11.25 9.69
N ARG A 161 -9.26 12.38 10.41
CA ARG A 161 -10.16 12.73 11.53
C ARG A 161 -11.58 13.01 11.04
N VAL A 162 -11.72 13.75 9.95
CA VAL A 162 -13.02 14.05 9.32
C VAL A 162 -13.70 12.76 8.85
N PHE A 163 -12.92 11.82 8.31
CA PHE A 163 -13.43 10.49 7.96
C PHE A 163 -13.91 9.71 9.19
N ALA A 164 -13.10 9.68 10.25
CA ALA A 164 -13.39 8.97 11.49
C ALA A 164 -14.68 9.47 12.15
N GLU A 165 -14.85 10.79 12.25
CA GLU A 165 -16.04 11.42 12.84
C GLU A 165 -17.31 11.11 12.04
N ARG A 166 -17.23 11.12 10.70
CA ARG A 166 -18.41 10.86 9.85
C ARG A 166 -18.83 9.40 9.79
N GLN A 167 -17.88 8.46 9.88
CA GLN A 167 -18.12 7.03 9.70
C GLN A 167 -18.12 6.23 11.02
N GLY A 168 -17.84 6.87 12.16
CA GLY A 168 -17.72 6.17 13.44
C GLY A 168 -16.50 5.23 13.52
N VAL A 169 -15.43 5.54 12.78
CA VAL A 169 -14.20 4.74 12.73
C VAL A 169 -13.24 5.18 13.84
N ARG A 170 -12.61 4.22 14.52
CA ARG A 170 -11.57 4.53 15.53
C ARG A 170 -10.23 4.72 14.84
N LEU A 171 -9.52 5.81 15.14
CA LEU A 171 -8.17 6.04 14.63
C LEU A 171 -7.13 5.49 15.59
N ALA A 172 -6.24 4.64 15.09
CA ALA A 172 -4.99 4.28 15.75
C ALA A 172 -3.84 5.11 15.16
N PHE A 173 -3.01 5.71 16.00
CA PHE A 173 -1.90 6.55 15.55
C PHE A 173 -0.55 5.84 15.74
N CYS A 174 0.38 6.13 14.82
CA CYS A 174 1.71 5.52 14.80
C CYS A 174 2.67 6.14 15.82
N TRP A 175 3.25 5.31 16.71
CA TRP A 175 4.26 5.76 17.68
C TRP A 175 5.60 6.12 17.02
N ALA A 176 5.98 5.50 15.90
CA ALA A 176 7.19 5.88 15.18
C ALA A 176 7.18 7.36 14.76
N HIS A 177 6.02 7.92 14.40
CA HIS A 177 5.87 9.34 14.06
C HIS A 177 6.02 10.26 15.27
N VAL A 178 5.51 9.85 16.44
CA VAL A 178 5.75 10.55 17.70
C VAL A 178 7.24 10.50 18.06
N ARG A 179 7.82 9.30 18.05
CA ARG A 179 9.23 9.04 18.38
C ARG A 179 10.18 9.87 17.52
N ARG A 180 9.94 9.95 16.20
CA ARG A 180 10.79 10.70 15.26
C ARG A 180 10.99 12.16 15.68
N GLN A 181 9.92 12.82 16.14
CA GLN A 181 10.00 14.22 16.59
C GLN A 181 10.93 14.37 17.81
N PHE A 182 10.96 13.40 18.71
CA PHE A 182 11.86 13.43 19.88
C PHE A 182 13.31 13.05 19.55
N VAL A 183 13.53 12.18 18.56
CA VAL A 183 14.89 11.87 18.05
C VAL A 183 15.56 13.13 17.50
N ASP A 184 14.83 13.94 16.75
CA ASP A 184 15.38 15.18 16.17
C ASP A 184 15.83 16.17 17.25
N PHE A 185 15.17 16.20 18.42
CA PHE A 185 15.62 17.02 19.55
C PHE A 185 16.85 16.44 20.24
N ALA A 186 16.89 15.12 20.45
CA ALA A 186 18.04 14.47 21.07
C ALA A 186 19.32 14.64 20.23
N ALA A 187 19.20 14.60 18.90
CA ALA A 187 20.31 14.79 17.98
C ALA A 187 20.85 16.24 17.94
N LYS A 188 20.00 17.25 18.23
CA LYS A 188 20.35 18.68 18.11
C LYS A 188 20.94 19.30 19.39
N GLY A 189 21.09 18.52 20.45
CA GLY A 189 21.59 18.98 21.75
C GLY A 189 20.71 18.39 22.86
N ALA A 190 21.31 17.53 23.68
CA ALA A 190 20.69 16.56 24.58
C ALA A 190 19.57 17.12 25.49
N SER A 191 18.38 17.33 24.93
CA SER A 191 17.18 17.69 25.69
C SER A 191 16.87 16.55 26.67
N PRO A 192 16.98 16.77 28.00
CA PRO A 192 16.72 15.70 28.98
C PRO A 192 15.28 15.19 28.88
N VAL A 193 14.35 16.07 28.52
CA VAL A 193 12.95 15.71 28.26
C VAL A 193 12.84 14.77 27.06
N ALA A 194 13.52 15.07 25.95
CA ALA A 194 13.47 14.21 24.76
C ALA A 194 14.09 12.84 25.04
N SER A 195 15.25 12.79 25.72
CA SER A 195 15.90 11.54 26.10
C SER A 195 15.01 10.67 26.99
N GLU A 196 14.35 11.27 27.98
CA GLU A 196 13.42 10.56 28.87
C GLU A 196 12.20 10.02 28.12
N VAL A 197 11.62 10.80 27.20
CA VAL A 197 10.52 10.33 26.33
C VAL A 197 10.97 9.16 25.47
N LEU A 198 12.15 9.23 24.86
CA LEU A 198 12.69 8.15 24.03
C LEU A 198 12.95 6.88 24.85
N ALA A 199 13.45 7.00 26.08
CA ALA A 199 13.66 5.87 26.98
C ALA A 199 12.33 5.17 27.35
N ARG A 200 11.28 5.97 27.62
CA ARG A 200 9.92 5.46 27.92
C ARG A 200 9.29 4.77 26.71
N ILE A 201 9.40 5.37 25.52
CA ILE A 201 8.94 4.75 24.28
C ILE A 201 9.72 3.46 24.00
N ALA A 202 11.02 3.43 24.24
CA ALA A 202 11.84 2.22 24.08
C ALA A 202 11.38 1.09 25.02
N ALA A 203 10.90 1.40 26.22
CA ALA A 203 10.33 0.40 27.12
C ALA A 203 9.05 -0.24 26.55
N LEU A 204 8.20 0.54 25.88
CA LEU A 204 7.03 0.01 25.17
C LEU A 204 7.45 -0.93 24.04
N TYR A 205 8.42 -0.52 23.21
CA TYR A 205 8.94 -1.36 22.13
C TYR A 205 9.53 -2.69 22.61
N ARG A 206 10.18 -2.72 23.79
CA ARG A 206 10.65 -3.99 24.38
C ARG A 206 9.49 -4.94 24.66
N ILE A 207 8.41 -4.45 25.27
CA ILE A 207 7.21 -5.27 25.52
C ILE A 207 6.64 -5.78 24.19
N GLU A 208 6.52 -4.91 23.19
CA GLU A 208 5.99 -5.29 21.86
C GLU A 208 6.83 -6.37 21.18
N SER A 209 8.16 -6.33 21.34
CA SER A 209 9.05 -7.35 20.78
C SER A 209 8.86 -8.73 21.41
N GLU A 210 8.53 -8.79 22.71
CA GLU A 210 8.32 -10.06 23.43
C GLU A 210 6.98 -10.72 23.09
N ILE A 211 5.98 -9.92 22.69
CA ILE A 211 4.62 -10.41 22.37
C ILE A 211 4.38 -10.51 20.85
N ALA A 212 5.38 -10.23 20.02
CA ALA A 212 5.28 -10.30 18.58
C ALA A 212 4.93 -11.74 18.12
N GLY A 213 4.01 -11.86 17.17
CA GLY A 213 3.53 -13.16 16.67
C GLY A 213 2.57 -13.91 17.60
N GLN A 214 2.33 -13.41 18.82
CA GLN A 214 1.30 -13.94 19.71
C GLN A 214 -0.10 -13.53 19.24
N SER A 215 -1.11 -14.29 19.67
CA SER A 215 -2.51 -13.96 19.38
C SER A 215 -2.89 -12.56 19.88
N ALA A 216 -3.89 -11.95 19.24
CA ALA A 216 -4.43 -10.66 19.66
C ALA A 216 -4.82 -10.64 21.16
N GLU A 217 -5.38 -11.73 21.69
CA GLU A 217 -5.78 -11.78 23.10
C GLU A 217 -4.58 -11.83 24.06
N VAL A 218 -3.54 -12.58 23.73
CA VAL A 218 -2.29 -12.61 24.51
C VAL A 218 -1.61 -11.23 24.48
N ARG A 219 -1.55 -10.61 23.30
CA ARG A 219 -1.01 -9.25 23.13
C ARG A 219 -1.78 -8.25 24.00
N ARG A 220 -3.11 -8.24 23.94
CA ARG A 220 -3.98 -7.36 24.74
C ARG A 220 -3.72 -7.50 26.23
N ARG A 221 -3.72 -8.72 26.78
CA ARG A 221 -3.48 -8.97 28.20
C ARG A 221 -2.11 -8.49 28.66
N ALA A 222 -1.07 -8.78 27.89
CA ALA A 222 0.29 -8.33 28.20
C ALA A 222 0.41 -6.80 28.18
N ARG A 223 -0.21 -6.13 27.19
CA ARG A 223 -0.22 -4.67 27.09
C ARG A 223 -0.99 -4.02 28.23
N GLU A 224 -2.13 -4.59 28.61
CA GLU A 224 -2.91 -4.10 29.75
C GLU A 224 -2.09 -4.15 31.04
N ALA A 225 -1.40 -5.26 31.30
CA ALA A 225 -0.60 -5.44 32.51
C ALA A 225 0.71 -4.61 32.51
N ARG A 226 1.37 -4.46 31.35
CA ARG A 226 2.75 -3.96 31.27
C ARG A 226 2.87 -2.61 30.56
N SER A 227 2.14 -2.41 29.46
CA SER A 227 2.23 -1.18 28.65
C SER A 227 1.35 -0.06 29.21
N ARG A 228 0.15 -0.36 29.72
CA ARG A 228 -0.77 0.65 30.27
C ARG A 228 -0.14 1.49 31.39
N PRO A 229 0.52 0.91 32.42
CA PRO A 229 1.14 1.71 33.48
C PRO A 229 2.24 2.66 32.95
N LEU A 230 3.02 2.21 31.97
CA LEU A 230 4.07 3.02 31.33
C LEU A 230 3.48 4.18 30.53
N LEU A 231 2.38 3.94 29.80
CA LEU A 231 1.67 4.98 29.06
C LEU A 231 1.08 6.02 30.01
N VAL A 232 0.38 5.63 31.07
CA VAL A 232 -0.16 6.57 32.07
C VAL A 232 0.95 7.44 32.65
N ALA A 233 2.09 6.84 33.00
CA ALA A 233 3.24 7.59 33.50
C ALA A 233 3.84 8.54 32.45
N LEU A 234 3.93 8.12 31.18
CA LEU A 234 4.42 8.95 30.07
C LEU A 234 3.47 10.11 29.77
N GLU A 235 2.16 9.90 29.78
CA GLU A 235 1.17 10.97 29.54
C GLU A 235 1.31 12.07 30.58
N ARG A 236 1.33 11.68 31.86
CA ARG A 236 1.51 12.60 32.98
C ARG A 236 2.81 13.39 32.83
N PHE A 237 3.91 12.69 32.58
CA PHE A 237 5.21 13.33 32.35
C PHE A 237 5.17 14.38 31.22
N LEU A 238 4.55 14.05 30.08
CA LEU A 238 4.41 14.96 28.95
C LEU A 238 3.59 16.21 29.33
N ARG A 239 2.47 16.03 30.03
CA ARG A 239 1.60 17.14 30.47
C ARG A 239 2.29 18.05 31.48
N ASP A 240 2.98 17.46 32.46
CA ASP A 240 3.75 18.20 33.48
C ASP A 240 4.86 19.02 32.82
N LYS A 241 5.60 18.42 31.86
CA LYS A 241 6.64 19.15 31.12
C LYS A 241 6.07 20.24 30.22
N LEU A 242 4.92 20.02 29.59
CA LEU A 242 4.28 21.03 28.76
C LEU A 242 3.92 22.29 29.56
N ALA A 243 3.53 22.14 30.83
CA ALA A 243 3.22 23.27 31.72
C ALA A 243 4.45 24.11 32.11
N LEU A 244 5.64 23.53 32.05
CA LEU A 244 6.90 24.14 32.51
C LEU A 244 7.74 24.76 31.38
N ILE A 245 7.36 24.57 30.12
CA ILE A 245 8.10 25.07 28.96
C ILE A 245 7.34 26.17 28.21
N SER A 246 8.07 26.96 27.43
CA SER A 246 7.46 27.94 26.54
C SER A 246 6.52 27.27 25.54
N GLN A 247 5.28 27.77 25.47
CA GLN A 247 4.25 27.22 24.57
C GLN A 247 4.60 27.38 23.09
N LYS A 248 5.48 28.32 22.75
CA LYS A 248 5.96 28.57 21.38
C LYS A 248 7.17 27.72 21.00
N SER A 249 7.69 26.90 21.90
CA SER A 249 8.84 26.04 21.60
C SER A 249 8.45 24.86 20.69
N THR A 250 9.37 24.45 19.83
CA THR A 250 9.23 23.25 18.99
C THR A 250 9.08 21.97 19.84
N LEU A 251 9.68 21.93 21.03
CA LEU A 251 9.44 20.84 22.00
C LEU A 251 7.99 20.82 22.47
N ALA A 252 7.39 21.98 22.77
CA ALA A 252 5.98 22.06 23.14
C ALA A 252 5.06 21.61 21.99
N GLU A 253 5.42 21.90 20.74
CA GLU A 253 4.70 21.40 19.55
C GLU A 253 4.73 19.87 19.48
N ALA A 254 5.88 19.23 19.68
CA ALA A 254 5.99 17.77 19.67
C ALA A 254 5.21 17.12 20.83
N ILE A 255 5.23 17.72 22.02
CA ILE A 255 4.42 17.25 23.16
C ILE A 255 2.91 17.39 22.86
N ARG A 256 2.48 18.52 22.29
CA ARG A 256 1.07 18.69 21.87
C ARG A 256 0.68 17.73 20.75
N TYR A 257 1.58 17.43 19.83
CA TYR A 257 1.34 16.46 18.78
C TYR A 257 0.98 15.08 19.35
N ALA A 258 1.74 14.61 20.35
CA ALA A 258 1.49 13.36 21.05
C ALA A 258 0.22 13.41 21.91
N THR A 259 0.11 14.40 22.80
CA THR A 259 -1.01 14.49 23.77
C THR A 259 -2.37 14.73 23.11
N SER A 260 -2.42 15.48 22.00
CA SER A 260 -3.66 15.67 21.21
C SER A 260 -4.12 14.42 20.45
N ARG A 261 -3.33 13.34 20.46
CA ARG A 261 -3.61 12.06 19.78
C ARG A 261 -3.63 10.89 20.77
N TRP A 262 -3.59 11.17 22.06
CA TRP A 262 -3.31 10.17 23.08
C TRP A 262 -4.25 8.96 23.02
N THR A 263 -5.57 9.19 22.92
CA THR A 263 -6.57 8.12 22.79
C THR A 263 -6.29 7.17 21.62
N GLY A 264 -5.89 7.70 20.45
CA GLY A 264 -5.54 6.86 19.30
C GLY A 264 -4.15 6.24 19.40
N LEU A 265 -3.21 6.89 20.11
CA LEU A 265 -1.88 6.32 20.40
C LEU A 265 -1.95 5.18 21.42
N THR A 266 -2.93 5.16 22.32
CA THR A 266 -3.09 4.11 23.33
C THR A 266 -4.05 2.99 22.92
N LEU A 267 -4.71 3.12 21.77
CA LEU A 267 -5.71 2.16 21.29
C LEU A 267 -5.17 0.73 21.17
N PHE A 268 -3.88 0.58 20.86
CA PHE A 268 -3.23 -0.73 20.73
C PHE A 268 -3.21 -1.54 22.04
N VAL A 269 -3.35 -0.89 23.20
CA VAL A 269 -3.47 -1.56 24.49
C VAL A 269 -4.83 -2.25 24.62
N GLU A 270 -5.88 -1.61 24.10
CA GLU A 270 -7.26 -2.10 24.21
C GLU A 270 -7.57 -3.20 23.18
N ASP A 271 -6.89 -3.17 22.03
CA ASP A 271 -7.10 -4.11 20.93
C ASP A 271 -5.75 -4.69 20.45
N GLY A 272 -5.55 -5.98 20.73
CA GLY A 272 -4.32 -6.68 20.37
C GLY A 272 -4.06 -6.82 18.88
N ARG A 273 -5.05 -6.56 18.02
CA ARG A 273 -4.90 -6.58 16.55
C ARG A 273 -4.19 -5.34 16.01
N ILE A 274 -4.16 -4.26 16.79
CA ILE A 274 -3.54 -3.00 16.41
C ILE A 274 -2.03 -3.09 16.67
N GLU A 275 -1.26 -2.57 15.72
CA GLU A 275 0.20 -2.46 15.84
C GLU A 275 0.57 -1.12 16.49
N MET A 276 1.72 -1.04 17.15
CA MET A 276 2.17 0.25 17.68
C MET A 276 2.58 1.24 16.56
N ASP A 277 2.96 0.70 15.39
CA ASP A 277 3.43 1.46 14.22
C ASP A 277 2.68 1.11 12.93
N SER A 278 2.61 2.07 12.01
CA SER A 278 2.04 1.93 10.66
C SER A 278 3.00 1.31 9.63
N ASN A 279 4.02 0.56 10.07
CA ASN A 279 5.08 0.03 9.22
C ASN A 279 4.56 -0.80 8.02
N THR A 280 3.42 -1.47 8.16
CA THR A 280 2.77 -2.23 7.08
C THR A 280 2.48 -1.35 5.88
N VAL A 281 1.80 -0.22 6.07
CA VAL A 281 1.45 0.66 4.95
C VAL A 281 2.64 1.47 4.43
N GLU A 282 3.59 1.83 5.31
CA GLU A 282 4.84 2.47 4.90
C GLU A 282 5.64 1.58 3.92
N ARG A 283 5.72 0.27 4.21
CA ARG A 283 6.32 -0.71 3.30
C ARG A 283 5.57 -0.80 1.99
N SER A 284 4.24 -0.73 2.02
CA SER A 284 3.40 -0.74 0.81
C SER A 284 3.50 0.55 -0.02
N ILE A 285 3.85 1.70 0.57
CA ILE A 285 4.05 2.95 -0.18
C ILE A 285 5.42 3.03 -0.85
N ARG A 286 6.45 2.41 -0.26
CA ARG A 286 7.83 2.49 -0.77
C ARG A 286 7.98 2.11 -2.25
N PRO A 287 7.35 1.04 -2.78
CA PRO A 287 7.36 0.74 -4.22
C PRO A 287 6.82 1.88 -5.10
N LEU A 288 5.78 2.59 -4.64
CA LEU A 288 5.24 3.74 -5.37
C LEU A 288 6.24 4.90 -5.41
N ALA A 289 6.91 5.16 -4.29
CA ALA A 289 7.94 6.20 -4.22
C ALA A 289 9.14 5.89 -5.14
N LEU A 290 9.56 4.62 -5.23
CA LEU A 290 10.60 4.18 -6.16
C LEU A 290 10.17 4.31 -7.62
N ASN A 291 8.94 3.90 -7.94
CA ASN A 291 8.40 4.06 -9.29
C ASN A 291 8.33 5.54 -9.70
N ARG A 292 7.83 6.41 -8.82
CA ARG A 292 7.80 7.87 -9.02
C ARG A 292 9.16 8.45 -9.37
N LYS A 293 10.22 7.99 -8.68
CA LYS A 293 11.60 8.42 -8.94
C LYS A 293 12.06 8.08 -10.37
N ASN A 294 11.57 6.98 -10.95
CA ASN A 294 11.99 6.49 -12.26
C ASN A 294 11.05 6.89 -13.42
N ALA A 295 9.75 7.04 -13.16
CA ALA A 295 8.73 7.33 -14.18
C ALA A 295 8.34 8.82 -14.27
N LEU A 296 8.85 9.66 -13.35
CA LEU A 296 8.66 11.11 -13.21
C LEU A 296 7.21 11.58 -13.00
N PHE A 297 6.23 11.13 -13.80
CA PHE A 297 4.82 11.53 -13.72
C PHE A 297 3.87 10.53 -14.41
N ALA A 298 2.60 10.57 -14.02
CA ALA A 298 1.49 10.01 -14.80
C ALA A 298 1.11 10.96 -15.94
N GLY A 299 0.73 10.41 -17.10
CA GLY A 299 0.35 11.22 -18.27
C GLY A 299 -0.99 11.94 -18.13
N SER A 300 -1.86 11.49 -17.24
CA SER A 300 -3.19 12.03 -16.96
C SER A 300 -3.72 11.46 -15.64
N ASP A 301 -4.85 11.97 -15.13
CA ASP A 301 -5.53 11.39 -13.95
C ASP A 301 -5.87 9.92 -14.17
N ARG A 302 -6.37 9.58 -15.37
CA ARG A 302 -6.62 8.19 -15.76
C ARG A 302 -5.35 7.34 -15.74
N GLY A 303 -4.21 7.93 -16.11
CA GLY A 303 -2.90 7.27 -15.94
C GLY A 303 -2.53 7.00 -14.47
N GLY A 304 -2.92 7.89 -13.56
CA GLY A 304 -2.82 7.69 -12.12
C GLY A 304 -3.71 6.56 -11.61
N GLU A 305 -4.94 6.46 -12.10
CA GLU A 305 -5.83 5.32 -11.80
C GLU A 305 -5.27 4.00 -12.31
N HIS A 306 -4.76 3.95 -13.54
CA HIS A 306 -4.14 2.75 -14.09
C HIS A 306 -2.95 2.29 -13.24
N TRP A 307 -2.16 3.24 -12.74
CA TRP A 307 -1.09 2.94 -11.79
C TRP A 307 -1.66 2.30 -10.52
N ALA A 308 -2.69 2.90 -9.92
CA ALA A 308 -3.31 2.37 -8.72
C ALA A 308 -3.78 0.92 -8.89
N VAL A 309 -4.48 0.60 -9.98
CA VAL A 309 -4.97 -0.76 -10.30
C VAL A 309 -3.82 -1.76 -10.36
N ILE A 310 -2.84 -1.51 -11.24
CA ILE A 310 -1.78 -2.48 -11.49
C ILE A 310 -0.86 -2.66 -10.28
N ALA A 311 -0.48 -1.55 -9.63
CA ALA A 311 0.36 -1.62 -8.44
C ALA A 311 -0.32 -2.41 -7.31
N SER A 312 -1.64 -2.29 -7.15
CA SER A 312 -2.37 -3.02 -6.09
C SER A 312 -2.23 -4.53 -6.24
N LEU A 313 -2.43 -5.00 -7.48
CA LEU A 313 -2.33 -6.42 -7.80
C LEU A 313 -0.90 -6.92 -7.69
N VAL A 314 0.08 -6.17 -8.21
CA VAL A 314 1.51 -6.51 -8.11
C VAL A 314 1.98 -6.58 -6.66
N GLU A 315 1.68 -5.57 -5.84
CA GLU A 315 2.14 -5.53 -4.45
C GLU A 315 1.39 -6.53 -3.57
N THR A 316 0.10 -6.79 -3.84
CA THR A 316 -0.62 -7.88 -3.18
C THR A 316 -0.06 -9.25 -3.56
N CYS A 317 0.37 -9.49 -4.81
CA CYS A 317 1.08 -10.72 -5.18
C CYS A 317 2.35 -10.89 -4.33
N LYS A 318 3.18 -9.85 -4.23
CA LYS A 318 4.42 -9.87 -3.44
C LYS A 318 4.15 -10.17 -1.96
N LEU A 319 3.11 -9.59 -1.38
CA LEU A 319 2.71 -9.85 0.02
C LEU A 319 2.33 -11.32 0.27
N ASN A 320 1.80 -11.99 -0.74
CA ASN A 320 1.35 -13.39 -0.69
C ASN A 320 2.38 -14.40 -1.25
N GLY A 321 3.59 -13.96 -1.63
CA GLY A 321 4.60 -14.84 -2.22
C GLY A 321 4.23 -15.36 -3.61
N VAL A 322 3.33 -14.68 -4.32
CA VAL A 322 2.89 -15.02 -5.67
C VAL A 322 3.73 -14.27 -6.69
N GLY A 323 4.16 -14.96 -7.75
CA GLY A 323 4.88 -14.35 -8.88
C GLY A 323 3.96 -13.45 -9.71
N PRO A 324 4.14 -12.12 -9.73
CA PRO A 324 3.17 -11.21 -10.32
C PRO A 324 3.06 -11.36 -11.84
N GLN A 325 4.11 -11.79 -12.54
CA GLN A 325 4.06 -11.94 -14.00
C GLN A 325 3.16 -13.11 -14.43
N GLY A 326 3.33 -14.28 -13.79
CA GLY A 326 2.49 -15.45 -14.06
C GLY A 326 1.04 -15.21 -13.67
N TYR A 327 0.82 -14.62 -12.49
CA TYR A 327 -0.50 -14.22 -12.04
C TYR A 327 -1.20 -13.25 -13.01
N LEU A 328 -0.55 -12.15 -13.41
CA LEU A 328 -1.18 -11.18 -14.31
C LEU A 328 -1.47 -11.78 -15.69
N ALA A 329 -0.58 -12.62 -16.22
CA ALA A 329 -0.82 -13.30 -17.49
C ALA A 329 -2.03 -14.24 -17.42
N ASP A 330 -2.14 -15.05 -16.36
CA ASP A 330 -3.28 -15.96 -16.14
C ASP A 330 -4.60 -15.19 -15.95
N VAL A 331 -4.60 -14.17 -15.09
CA VAL A 331 -5.81 -13.39 -14.83
C VAL A 331 -6.28 -12.65 -16.07
N ILE A 332 -5.37 -12.08 -16.87
CA ILE A 332 -5.73 -11.44 -18.14
C ILE A 332 -6.37 -12.47 -19.07
N ALA A 333 -5.74 -13.63 -19.27
CA ALA A 333 -6.25 -14.68 -20.14
C ALA A 333 -7.64 -15.18 -19.69
N ARG A 334 -7.83 -15.44 -18.40
CA ARG A 334 -9.12 -15.90 -17.85
C ARG A 334 -10.24 -14.88 -17.99
N ILE A 335 -9.93 -13.58 -17.91
CA ILE A 335 -10.93 -12.53 -18.15
C ILE A 335 -11.27 -12.46 -19.64
N VAL A 336 -10.28 -12.55 -20.53
CA VAL A 336 -10.47 -12.60 -21.98
C VAL A 336 -11.30 -13.83 -22.39
N ASP A 337 -11.09 -14.98 -21.75
CA ASP A 337 -11.87 -16.21 -21.95
C ASP A 337 -13.29 -16.15 -21.35
N GLY A 338 -13.68 -15.01 -20.76
CA GLY A 338 -15.05 -14.76 -20.33
C GLY A 338 -15.42 -15.36 -18.98
N ILE A 339 -14.48 -15.42 -18.02
CA ILE A 339 -14.80 -15.84 -16.64
C ILE A 339 -15.96 -15.00 -16.07
N PRO A 340 -17.00 -15.63 -15.49
CA PRO A 340 -18.15 -14.90 -14.99
C PRO A 340 -17.79 -14.09 -13.73
N GLN A 341 -18.46 -12.94 -13.55
CA GLN A 341 -18.25 -12.05 -12.40
C GLN A 341 -18.48 -12.74 -11.05
N SER A 342 -19.31 -13.79 -10.99
CA SER A 342 -19.53 -14.60 -9.79
C SER A 342 -18.25 -15.31 -9.30
N ARG A 343 -17.26 -15.50 -10.17
CA ARG A 343 -15.96 -16.13 -9.87
C ARG A 343 -14.82 -15.13 -9.74
N ILE A 344 -15.10 -13.84 -9.56
CA ILE A 344 -14.08 -12.79 -9.41
C ILE A 344 -13.12 -13.05 -8.24
N ASP A 345 -13.57 -13.75 -7.18
CA ASP A 345 -12.72 -14.10 -6.04
C ASP A 345 -11.59 -15.08 -6.41
N ASP A 346 -11.79 -15.90 -7.46
CA ASP A 346 -10.78 -16.84 -7.97
C ASP A 346 -9.65 -16.12 -8.74
N LEU A 347 -9.80 -14.81 -8.96
CA LEU A 347 -8.80 -13.96 -9.62
C LEU A 347 -8.00 -13.12 -8.62
N LEU A 348 -8.30 -13.20 -7.32
CA LEU A 348 -7.54 -12.45 -6.31
C LEU A 348 -6.15 -13.08 -6.13
N PRO A 349 -5.09 -12.30 -5.83
CA PRO A 349 -3.73 -12.83 -5.76
C PRO A 349 -3.55 -14.02 -4.82
N TRP A 350 -4.25 -14.06 -3.69
CA TRP A 350 -4.16 -15.17 -2.72
C TRP A 350 -4.93 -16.43 -3.15
N ALA A 351 -5.75 -16.36 -4.20
CA ALA A 351 -6.37 -17.54 -4.81
C ALA A 351 -5.48 -18.19 -5.87
N TYR A 352 -4.39 -17.52 -6.26
CA TYR A 352 -3.46 -18.03 -7.27
C TYR A 352 -2.45 -18.99 -6.64
N PRO A 353 -2.09 -20.11 -7.31
CA PRO A 353 -1.08 -21.02 -6.80
C PRO A 353 0.23 -20.29 -6.53
N THR A 354 0.78 -20.45 -5.34
CA THR A 354 2.15 -20.00 -5.08
C THR A 354 3.09 -20.82 -5.94
N ILE A 355 4.13 -20.18 -6.50
CA ILE A 355 5.20 -20.92 -7.17
C ILE A 355 5.75 -21.88 -6.11
N PRO A 356 5.69 -23.22 -6.31
CA PRO A 356 6.31 -24.16 -5.39
C PRO A 356 7.74 -23.69 -5.22
N GLY A 357 8.11 -23.34 -3.98
CA GLY A 357 9.34 -22.61 -3.71
C GLY A 357 10.46 -23.20 -4.56
N LEU A 358 11.02 -22.38 -5.46
CA LEU A 358 12.37 -22.63 -5.94
C LEU A 358 13.15 -22.82 -4.66
N LYS A 359 13.47 -24.08 -4.31
CA LYS A 359 14.48 -24.38 -3.31
C LYS A 359 15.60 -23.43 -3.67
N ALA A 360 16.00 -22.57 -2.74
CA ALA A 360 17.05 -21.59 -2.97
C ALA A 360 18.30 -22.33 -3.43
N THR A 361 18.43 -22.56 -4.73
CA THR A 361 19.62 -23.10 -5.36
C THR A 361 20.55 -21.91 -5.41
N ALA A 362 21.55 -21.94 -4.53
CA ALA A 362 22.52 -20.91 -4.22
C ALA A 362 22.00 -19.78 -3.29
N ARG A 363 22.12 -20.00 -1.97
CA ARG A 363 22.79 -18.98 -1.17
C ARG A 363 24.24 -18.96 -1.67
N ALA A 364 24.62 -17.92 -2.41
CA ALA A 364 26.04 -17.63 -2.57
C ALA A 364 26.63 -17.45 -1.16
N ALA A 365 27.75 -18.12 -0.90
CA ALA A 365 28.45 -18.14 0.38
C ALA A 365 28.87 -16.74 0.85
#